data_AF-A0A6G4R3W7-F1
#
_entry.id   AF-A0A6G4R3W7-F1
#
_cell.length_a   1.000
_cell.length_b   1.000
_cell.length_c   1.000
_cell.angle_alpha   90.00
_cell.angle_beta   90.00
_cell.angle_gamma   90.00
#
_symmetry.space_group_name_H-M   'P 1'
#
loop_
_entity.id
_entity.type
_entity.pdbx_description
1 polymer ?
#
loop_
_entity_poly.entity_id
_entity_poly.type
_entity_poly.pdbx_seq_one_letter_code
_entity_poly.pdbx_strand_id
1 'polypeptide(L)'
;MAGTAAPSSATLTPINDTKLVKAILTAISDLDQSDLRRLGGWAPLEEISSATLFDGIEGSPSGVFAVGDSTGFEVSGTVYVTLQYGGGRDGSWVGDSYPALVRGKFHDKRIEIESVTVDNSSFYE
;
A
#
# COMPACT_ATOMS: atom_id res chain seq x y z
N MET A 1 -24.64 -12.25 27.08
CA MET A 1 -24.43 -12.78 25.71
C MET A 1 -24.15 -11.58 24.82
N ALA A 2 -22.87 -11.28 24.56
CA ALA A 2 -22.49 -10.19 23.68
C ALA A 2 -22.41 -10.76 22.26
N GLY A 3 -23.28 -10.29 21.37
CA GLY A 3 -23.24 -10.66 19.96
C GLY A 3 -22.03 -10.00 19.30
N THR A 4 -21.05 -10.80 18.95
CA THR A 4 -19.96 -10.40 18.05
C THR A 4 -20.58 -10.18 16.67
N ALA A 5 -20.84 -8.93 16.29
CA ALA A 5 -21.17 -8.60 14.92
C ALA A 5 -19.98 -9.01 14.05
N ALA A 6 -20.19 -9.97 13.15
CA ALA A 6 -19.20 -10.31 12.13
C ALA A 6 -18.90 -9.04 11.30
N PRO A 7 -17.63 -8.77 10.92
CA PRO A 7 -17.34 -7.65 10.05
C PRO A 7 -18.15 -7.84 8.76
N SER A 8 -18.99 -6.86 8.45
CA SER A 8 -19.78 -6.85 7.22
C SER A 8 -18.79 -6.93 6.05
N SER A 9 -18.79 -8.04 5.32
CA SER A 9 -17.97 -8.22 4.13
C SER A 9 -18.39 -7.17 3.11
N ALA A 10 -17.68 -6.04 3.08
CA ALA A 10 -17.90 -5.02 2.09
C ALA A 10 -17.74 -5.66 0.71
N THR A 11 -18.74 -5.49 -0.16
CA THR A 11 -18.67 -6.01 -1.51
C THR A 11 -17.58 -5.27 -2.29
N LEU A 12 -16.63 -6.03 -2.83
CA LEU A 12 -15.59 -5.53 -3.72
C LEU A 12 -16.07 -5.66 -5.16
N THR A 13 -16.11 -4.55 -5.89
CA THR A 13 -16.50 -4.53 -7.30
C THR A 13 -15.34 -4.01 -8.14
N PRO A 14 -14.88 -4.73 -9.17
CA PRO A 14 -13.78 -4.26 -10.01
C PRO A 14 -14.14 -2.94 -10.70
N ILE A 15 -13.21 -1.98 -10.69
CA ILE A 15 -13.38 -0.70 -11.38
C ILE A 15 -12.92 -0.85 -12.83
N ASN A 16 -13.86 -0.76 -13.78
CA ASN A 16 -13.56 -0.88 -15.21
C ASN A 16 -13.33 0.47 -15.91
N ASP A 17 -13.52 1.59 -15.22
CA ASP A 17 -13.25 2.92 -15.79
C ASP A 17 -11.73 3.17 -15.85
N THR A 18 -11.17 3.08 -17.06
CA THR A 18 -9.73 3.23 -17.29
C THR A 18 -9.19 4.59 -16.85
N LYS A 19 -9.98 5.68 -16.96
CA LYS A 19 -9.54 7.02 -16.53
C LYS A 19 -9.46 7.08 -15.01
N LEU A 20 -10.44 6.51 -14.33
CA LEU A 20 -10.46 6.44 -12.88
C LEU A 20 -9.33 5.55 -12.35
N VAL A 21 -9.16 4.36 -12.91
CA VAL A 21 -8.05 3.46 -12.57
C VAL A 21 -6.72 4.18 -12.74
N LYS A 22 -6.48 4.81 -13.88
CA LYS A 22 -5.25 5.57 -14.12
C LYS A 22 -5.03 6.67 -13.08
N ALA A 23 -6.07 7.42 -12.74
CA ALA A 23 -5.97 8.47 -11.73
C ALA A 23 -5.61 7.92 -10.34
N ILE A 24 -6.18 6.77 -9.95
CA ILE A 24 -5.85 6.09 -8.70
C ILE A 24 -4.39 5.62 -8.71
N LEU A 25 -3.96 4.96 -9.78
CA LEU A 25 -2.59 4.47 -9.91
C LEU A 25 -1.57 5.62 -9.89
N THR A 26 -1.86 6.74 -10.55
CA THR A 26 -1.02 7.94 -10.49
C THR A 26 -0.93 8.50 -9.07
N ALA A 27 -2.06 8.60 -8.36
CA ALA A 27 -2.06 9.06 -6.96
C ALA A 27 -1.25 8.14 -6.03
N ILE A 28 -1.26 6.82 -6.30
CA ILE A 28 -0.43 5.85 -5.57
C ILE A 28 1.05 6.06 -5.90
N SER A 29 1.41 6.16 -7.19
CA SER A 29 2.83 6.30 -7.60
C SER A 29 3.49 7.60 -7.15
N ASP A 30 2.69 8.63 -6.86
CA ASP A 30 3.18 9.92 -6.35
C ASP A 30 3.45 9.89 -4.82
N LEU A 31 3.10 8.81 -4.11
CA LEU A 31 3.37 8.68 -2.68
C LEU A 31 4.88 8.57 -2.41
N ASP A 32 5.34 9.32 -1.40
CA ASP A 32 6.70 9.24 -0.90
C ASP A 32 6.81 8.51 0.46
N GLN A 33 8.04 8.39 0.97
CA GLN A 33 8.31 7.74 2.26
C GLN A 33 7.57 8.42 3.44
N SER A 34 7.45 9.74 3.43
CA SER A 34 6.76 10.51 4.47
C SER A 34 5.26 10.21 4.44
N ASP A 35 4.68 10.07 3.25
CA ASP A 35 3.30 9.63 3.11
C ASP A 35 3.09 8.20 3.60
N LEU A 36 3.97 7.25 3.26
CA LEU A 36 3.90 5.89 3.80
C LEU A 36 3.96 5.85 5.33
N ARG A 37 4.78 6.71 5.95
CA ARG A 37 4.82 6.86 7.42
C ARG A 37 3.48 7.32 7.97
N ARG A 38 2.91 8.36 7.37
CA ARG A 38 1.61 8.93 7.77
C ARG A 38 0.46 7.94 7.57
N LEU A 39 0.52 7.16 6.50
CA LEU A 39 -0.53 6.22 6.08
C LEU A 39 -0.39 4.81 6.70
N GLY A 40 0.64 4.59 7.53
CA GLY A 40 0.86 3.35 8.27
C GLY A 40 1.63 2.26 7.53
N GLY A 41 2.01 2.47 6.27
CA GLY A 41 2.71 1.47 5.45
C GLY A 41 4.21 1.37 5.71
N TRP A 42 4.80 2.35 6.38
CA TRP A 42 6.25 2.37 6.63
C TRP A 42 6.69 1.54 7.84
N ALA A 43 5.86 1.42 8.88
CA ALA A 43 6.26 0.77 10.13
C ALA A 43 6.75 -0.68 9.94
N PRO A 44 6.09 -1.55 9.13
CA PRO A 44 6.59 -2.90 8.86
C PRO A 44 7.97 -2.93 8.16
N LEU A 45 8.29 -1.90 7.38
CA LEU A 45 9.56 -1.82 6.65
C LEU A 45 10.74 -1.37 7.54
N GLU A 46 10.45 -0.62 8.61
CA GLU A 46 11.45 -0.24 9.62
C GLU A 46 11.86 -1.41 10.52
N GLU A 47 10.98 -2.40 10.70
CA GLU A 47 11.28 -3.61 11.47
C GLU A 47 12.32 -4.49 10.77
N ILE A 48 12.42 -4.42 9.43
CA ILE A 48 13.33 -5.22 8.62
C ILE A 48 14.77 -4.69 8.71
N SER A 49 14.94 -3.38 8.55
CA SER A 49 16.24 -2.71 8.64
C SER A 49 16.08 -1.26 9.10
N SER A 50 16.97 -0.82 10.00
CA SER A 50 17.06 0.59 10.40
C SER A 50 17.57 1.52 9.30
N ALA A 51 18.08 0.96 8.20
CA ALA A 51 18.60 1.67 7.04
C ALA A 51 17.87 1.25 5.76
N THR A 52 16.54 1.22 5.81
CA THR A 52 15.67 1.02 4.64
C THR A 52 15.50 2.33 3.86
N LEU A 53 15.71 2.27 2.55
CA LEU A 53 15.41 3.35 1.62
C LEU A 53 14.14 3.02 0.84
N PHE A 54 13.23 3.99 0.71
CA PHE A 54 12.05 3.85 -0.12
C PHE A 54 12.39 4.15 -1.59
N ASP A 55 12.08 3.22 -2.48
CA ASP A 55 12.32 3.40 -3.92
C ASP A 55 11.03 3.76 -4.68
N GLY A 56 9.87 3.29 -4.20
CA GLY A 56 8.59 3.61 -4.80
C GLY A 56 7.46 2.66 -4.41
N ILE A 57 6.24 2.98 -4.84
CA ILE A 57 5.07 2.12 -4.71
C ILE A 57 4.31 2.10 -6.03
N GLU A 58 3.86 0.92 -6.45
CA GLU A 58 3.08 0.72 -7.67
C GLU A 58 1.77 0.01 -7.33
N GLY A 59 0.65 0.51 -7.85
CA GLY A 59 -0.62 -0.20 -7.81
C GLY A 59 -0.81 -1.10 -9.03
N SER A 60 -1.43 -2.26 -8.84
CA SER A 60 -1.80 -3.16 -9.93
C SER A 60 -3.06 -2.68 -10.65
N PRO A 61 -3.05 -2.49 -11.98
CA PRO A 61 -4.23 -2.10 -12.74
C PRO A 61 -5.39 -3.10 -12.65
N SER A 62 -5.08 -4.40 -12.51
CA SER A 62 -6.08 -5.46 -12.31
C SER A 62 -6.51 -5.60 -10.85
N GLY A 63 -5.84 -4.90 -9.94
CA GLY A 63 -6.05 -4.94 -8.50
C GLY A 63 -6.91 -3.81 -7.95
N VAL A 64 -7.62 -3.05 -8.80
CA VAL A 64 -8.40 -1.88 -8.38
C VAL A 64 -9.88 -2.22 -8.20
N PHE A 65 -10.37 -2.08 -6.96
CA PHE A 65 -11.73 -2.41 -6.57
C PHE A 65 -12.42 -1.23 -5.89
N ALA A 66 -13.71 -1.04 -6.16
CA ALA A 66 -14.58 -0.18 -5.37
C ALA A 66 -15.07 -0.95 -4.13
N VAL A 67 -15.19 -0.25 -3.00
CA VAL A 67 -15.63 -0.82 -1.72
C VAL A 67 -17.04 -0.30 -1.39
N GLY A 68 -18.01 -1.21 -1.23
CA GLY A 68 -19.38 -0.87 -0.82
C GLY A 68 -20.13 -0.01 -1.85
N ASP A 69 -20.79 1.07 -1.41
CA ASP A 69 -21.54 2.02 -2.25
C ASP A 69 -20.65 2.92 -3.14
N SER A 70 -19.45 2.46 -3.50
CA SER A 70 -18.52 3.11 -4.44
C SER A 70 -17.93 4.46 -4.00
N THR A 71 -18.00 4.80 -2.71
CA THR A 71 -17.30 5.97 -2.16
C THR A 71 -15.84 5.69 -1.81
N GLY A 72 -15.50 4.41 -1.60
CA GLY A 72 -14.16 3.94 -1.29
C GLY A 72 -13.58 3.08 -2.39
N PHE A 73 -12.26 2.94 -2.39
CA PHE A 73 -11.54 2.01 -3.24
C PHE A 73 -10.44 1.28 -2.47
N GLU A 74 -10.06 0.13 -2.99
CA GLU A 74 -8.94 -0.68 -2.55
C GLU A 74 -8.09 -1.06 -3.77
N VAL A 75 -6.77 -0.96 -3.64
CA VAL A 75 -5.80 -1.32 -4.68
C VAL A 75 -4.75 -2.26 -4.11
N SER A 76 -4.59 -3.43 -4.73
CA SER A 76 -3.40 -4.24 -4.49
C SER A 76 -2.21 -3.67 -5.25
N GLY A 77 -1.05 -3.65 -4.61
CA GLY A 77 0.16 -3.06 -5.16
C GLY A 77 1.42 -3.70 -4.59
N THR A 78 2.54 -3.06 -4.89
CA THR A 78 3.88 -3.49 -4.46
C THR A 78 4.65 -2.26 -4.02
N VAL A 79 5.29 -2.34 -2.85
CA VAL A 79 6.26 -1.36 -2.38
C VAL A 79 7.66 -1.86 -2.68
N TYR A 80 8.50 -1.01 -3.23
CA TYR A 80 9.89 -1.26 -3.54
C TYR A 80 10.79 -0.52 -2.56
N VAL A 81 11.76 -1.24 -2.00
CA VAL A 81 12.71 -0.70 -1.04
C VAL A 81 14.11 -1.20 -1.32
N THR A 82 15.11 -0.44 -0.86
CA THR A 82 16.49 -0.92 -0.79
C THR A 82 16.87 -1.07 0.67
N LEU A 83 17.24 -2.28 1.06
CA LEU A 83 17.63 -2.65 2.41
C LEU A 83 19.16 -2.67 2.54
N GLN A 84 19.68 -2.20 3.66
CA GLN A 84 21.06 -2.43 4.05
C GLN A 84 21.17 -3.72 4.88
N TYR A 85 21.90 -4.69 4.36
CA TYR A 85 22.26 -5.93 5.05
C TYR A 85 23.67 -5.84 5.63
N GLY A 86 23.83 -6.17 6.90
CA GLY A 86 25.09 -6.00 7.65
C GLY A 86 25.26 -4.61 8.24
N GLY A 87 26.23 -4.45 9.15
CA GLY A 87 26.51 -3.18 9.83
C GLY A 87 27.79 -2.50 9.35
N GLY A 88 27.84 -1.16 9.40
CA GLY A 88 29.05 -0.39 9.15
C GLY A 88 29.36 -0.14 7.66
N ARG A 89 30.65 0.10 7.35
CA ARG A 89 31.13 0.42 5.98
C ARG A 89 31.05 -0.74 4.99
N ASP A 90 30.88 -1.96 5.48
CA ASP A 90 30.84 -3.18 4.67
C ASP A 90 29.41 -3.71 4.44
N GLY A 91 28.39 -2.91 4.80
CA GLY A 91 26.99 -3.25 4.54
C GLY A 91 26.69 -3.31 3.03
N SER A 92 25.94 -4.31 2.61
CA SER A 92 25.47 -4.47 1.24
C SER A 92 24.08 -3.88 1.08
N TRP A 93 23.85 -3.14 0.00
CA TRP A 93 22.53 -2.60 -0.34
C TRP A 93 21.87 -3.51 -1.36
N VAL A 94 20.67 -3.98 -1.04
CA VAL A 94 19.93 -4.93 -1.89
C VAL A 94 18.50 -4.43 -2.04
N GLY A 95 18.03 -4.37 -3.28
CA GLY A 95 16.64 -4.04 -3.59
C GLY A 95 15.72 -5.22 -3.27
N ASP A 96 14.59 -4.92 -2.66
CA ASP A 96 13.53 -5.87 -2.28
C ASP A 96 12.15 -5.28 -2.59
N SER A 97 11.13 -6.12 -2.57
CA SER A 97 9.76 -5.70 -2.87
C SER A 97 8.74 -6.47 -2.06
N TYR A 98 7.77 -5.74 -1.51
CA TYR A 98 6.75 -6.28 -0.60
C TYR A 98 5.35 -6.01 -1.13
N PRO A 99 4.43 -6.99 -1.04
CA PRO A 99 3.02 -6.77 -1.35
C PRO A 99 2.44 -5.65 -0.48
N ALA A 100 1.59 -4.82 -1.09
CA ALA A 100 0.92 -3.72 -0.40
C ALA A 100 -0.57 -3.68 -0.73
N LEU A 101 -1.36 -3.20 0.22
CA LEU A 101 -2.77 -2.90 0.08
C LEU A 101 -3.00 -1.42 0.35
N VAL A 102 -3.47 -0.70 -0.65
CA VAL A 102 -3.78 0.72 -0.56
C VAL A 102 -5.29 0.91 -0.48
N ARG A 103 -5.76 1.72 0.47
CA ARG A 103 -7.17 2.10 0.58
C ARG A 103 -7.34 3.60 0.51
N GLY A 104 -8.43 4.02 -0.08
CA GLY A 104 -8.77 5.42 -0.17
C GLY A 104 -10.23 5.67 -0.50
N LYS A 105 -10.55 6.95 -0.70
CA LYS A 105 -11.89 7.44 -1.02
C LYS A 105 -11.87 8.41 -2.18
N PHE A 106 -13.03 8.53 -2.80
CA PHE A 106 -13.32 9.59 -3.77
C PHE A 106 -13.95 10.76 -3.02
N HIS A 107 -13.29 11.91 -2.98
CA HIS A 107 -13.79 13.13 -2.35
C HIS A 107 -13.79 14.29 -3.34
N ASP A 108 -14.96 14.83 -3.70
CA ASP A 108 -15.10 15.98 -4.61
C ASP A 108 -14.22 15.92 -5.87
N LYS A 109 -14.25 14.78 -6.58
CA LYS A 109 -13.44 14.49 -7.78
C LYS A 109 -11.94 14.36 -7.54
N ARG A 110 -11.51 14.28 -6.28
CA ARG A 110 -10.13 13.96 -5.88
C ARG A 110 -10.08 12.55 -5.33
N ILE A 111 -8.90 11.96 -5.45
CA ILE A 111 -8.55 10.67 -4.86
C ILE A 111 -7.80 10.99 -3.57
N GLU A 112 -8.30 10.48 -2.46
CA GLU A 112 -7.68 10.61 -1.16
C GLU A 112 -7.25 9.22 -0.69
N ILE A 113 -5.96 9.04 -0.45
CA ILE A 113 -5.42 7.80 0.10
C ILE A 113 -5.48 7.89 1.62
N GLU A 114 -6.13 6.91 2.25
CA GLU A 114 -6.40 6.88 3.69
C GLU A 114 -5.42 5.97 4.44
N SER A 115 -5.02 4.86 3.83
CA SER A 115 -4.09 3.92 4.47
C SER A 115 -3.32 3.10 3.44
N VAL A 116 -2.10 2.72 3.81
CA VAL A 116 -1.30 1.72 3.11
C VAL A 116 -0.90 0.65 4.12
N THR A 117 -1.16 -0.61 3.78
CA THR A 117 -0.69 -1.77 4.55
C THR A 117 0.36 -2.49 3.72
N VAL A 118 1.54 -2.73 4.28
CA VAL A 118 2.60 -3.50 3.64
C VAL A 118 2.71 -4.85 4.35
N ASP A 119 2.76 -5.92 3.56
CA ASP A 119 3.00 -7.27 4.05
C ASP A 119 4.48 -7.62 3.89
N ASN A 120 5.21 -7.64 5.01
CA ASN A 120 6.62 -8.03 5.07
C ASN A 120 6.82 -9.49 5.48
N SER A 121 5.77 -10.31 5.49
CA SER A 121 5.84 -11.67 6.04
C SER A 121 6.85 -12.54 5.30
N SER A 122 7.01 -12.32 3.99
CA SER A 122 7.99 -13.00 3.15
C SER A 122 9.46 -12.79 3.57
N PHE A 123 9.76 -11.79 4.40
CA PHE A 123 11.11 -11.61 4.94
C PHE A 123 11.47 -12.63 6.04
N TYR A 124 10.47 -13.17 6.74
CA TYR A 124 10.65 -14.07 7.88
C TYR A 124 10.55 -15.57 7.54
N GLU A 125 10.35 -15.89 6.25
CA GLU A 125 10.22 -17.27 5.75
C GLU A 125 11.57 -17.93 5.42
#